data_AF-K6U5U0-F1
#
_entry.id   AF-K6U5U0-F1
#
_cell.length_a   1.000
_cell.length_b   1.000
_cell.length_c   1.000
_cell.angle_alpha   90.00
_cell.angle_beta   90.00
_cell.angle_gamma   90.00
#
_symmetry.space_group_name_H-M   'P 1'
#
loop_
_entity.id
_entity.type
_entity.pdbx_description
1 polymer ?
#
loop_
_entity_poly.entity_id
_entity_poly.type
_entity_poly.pdbx_seq_one_letter_code
_entity_poly.pdbx_strand_id
1 'polypeptide(L)' 'DIRDLMKFRNTNPAFGLDGECITEVNDNKLVITRKCGEHVAVLKADLKTYEFSVS' A
#
# COMPACT_ATOMS: atom_id res chain seq x y z
N ASP A 1 -4.35 14.00 -1.98
CA ASP A 1 -5.53 13.96 -2.88
C ASP A 1 -5.69 12.54 -3.41
N ILE A 2 -6.91 12.06 -3.69
CA ILE A 2 -7.16 10.76 -4.34
C ILE A 2 -6.45 10.67 -5.70
N ARG A 3 -6.29 11.80 -6.39
CA ARG A 3 -5.54 11.89 -7.65
C ARG A 3 -4.07 11.51 -7.47
N ASP A 4 -3.45 11.92 -6.39
CA ASP A 4 -2.03 11.62 -6.12
C ASP A 4 -1.84 10.14 -5.81
N LEU A 5 -2.80 9.53 -5.11
CA LEU A 5 -2.79 8.09 -4.84
C LEU A 5 -2.93 7.27 -6.14
N MET A 6 -3.79 7.72 -7.07
CA MET A 6 -3.93 7.08 -8.37
C MET A 6 -2.66 7.20 -9.22
N LYS A 7 -2.01 8.38 -9.20
CA LYS A 7 -0.70 8.55 -9.86
C LYS A 7 0.34 7.62 -9.24
N PHE A 8 0.47 7.62 -7.91
CA PHE A 8 1.39 6.74 -7.19
C PHE A 8 1.21 5.27 -7.59
N ARG A 9 -0.04 4.77 -7.57
CA ARG A 9 -0.36 3.41 -7.98
C ARG A 9 0.08 3.10 -9.41
N ASN A 10 -0.14 4.03 -10.35
CA ASN A 10 0.16 3.81 -11.75
C ASN A 10 1.65 3.94 -12.09
N THR A 11 2.42 4.70 -11.31
CA THR A 11 3.84 4.96 -11.60
C THR A 11 4.79 4.14 -10.73
N ASN A 12 4.36 3.65 -9.56
CA ASN A 12 5.24 2.93 -8.65
C ASN A 12 5.45 1.48 -9.12
N PRO A 13 6.69 1.05 -9.41
CA PRO A 13 6.97 -0.30 -9.91
C PRO A 13 6.60 -1.42 -8.93
N ALA A 14 6.41 -1.14 -7.64
CA ALA A 14 5.95 -2.10 -6.64
C ALA A 14 4.58 -2.73 -6.99
N PHE A 15 3.81 -2.09 -7.88
CA PHE A 15 2.52 -2.60 -8.39
C PHE A 15 2.65 -3.44 -9.67
N GLY A 16 3.86 -3.88 -10.05
CA GLY A 16 4.08 -4.80 -11.16
C GLY A 16 3.24 -6.07 -11.08
N LEU A 17 2.92 -6.66 -12.24
CA LEU A 17 2.05 -7.83 -12.37
C LEU A 17 2.67 -9.09 -11.75
N ASP A 18 3.99 -9.22 -11.82
CA ASP A 18 4.77 -10.32 -11.25
C ASP A 18 5.11 -10.09 -9.76
N GLY A 19 4.55 -9.03 -9.15
CA GLY A 19 4.79 -8.66 -7.76
C GLY A 19 3.88 -9.38 -6.77
N GLU A 20 4.28 -9.35 -5.50
CA GLU A 20 3.54 -9.89 -4.38
C GLU A 20 2.66 -8.84 -3.70
N CYS A 21 1.58 -9.31 -3.08
CA CYS A 21 0.70 -8.51 -2.25
C CYS A 21 0.50 -9.21 -0.92
N ILE A 22 1.10 -8.65 0.12
CA ILE A 22 1.04 -9.18 1.48
C ILE A 22 0.07 -8.31 2.27
N THR A 23 -0.85 -8.91 3.00
CA THR A 23 -1.85 -8.19 3.80
C THR A 23 -1.82 -8.72 5.22
N GLU A 24 -1.67 -7.81 6.17
CA GLU A 24 -1.60 -8.11 7.60
C GLU A 24 -2.61 -7.25 8.34
N VAL A 25 -3.31 -7.87 9.29
CA VAL A 25 -4.30 -7.20 10.13
C VAL A 25 -3.93 -7.44 11.59
N ASN A 26 -3.85 -6.36 12.37
CA ASN A 26 -3.60 -6.41 13.80
C ASN A 26 -4.58 -5.48 14.51
N ASP A 27 -5.60 -6.06 15.14
CA ASP A 27 -6.77 -5.36 15.70
C ASP A 27 -7.41 -4.43 14.64
N ASN A 28 -7.27 -3.12 14.80
CA ASN A 28 -7.78 -2.10 13.90
C ASN A 28 -6.73 -1.58 12.91
N LYS A 29 -5.51 -2.13 12.91
CA LYS A 29 -4.46 -1.74 11.97
C LYS A 29 -4.45 -2.68 10.77
N LEU A 30 -4.54 -2.11 9.58
CA LEU A 30 -4.38 -2.80 8.30
C LEU A 30 -3.05 -2.38 7.69
N VAL A 31 -2.22 -3.36 7.33
CA VAL A 31 -0.98 -3.14 6.59
C VAL A 31 -1.05 -3.92 5.28
N ILE A 32 -0.88 -3.24 4.15
CA ILE A 32 -0.77 -3.86 2.83
C ILE A 32 0.60 -3.52 2.27
N THR A 33 1.39 -4.55 1.98
CA THR A 33 2.71 -4.41 1.37
C THR A 33 2.66 -4.96 -0.06
N ARG A 34 2.95 -4.10 -1.03
CA ARG A 34 3.18 -4.45 -2.43
C ARG A 34 4.67 -4.53 -2.67
N LYS A 35 5.15 -5.62 -3.28
CA LYS A 35 6.56 -5.82 -3.56
C LYS A 35 6.75 -6.36 -4.96
N CYS A 36 7.63 -5.75 -5.75
CA CYS A 36 8.00 -6.24 -7.08
C CYS A 36 9.50 -6.01 -7.29
N GLY A 37 10.30 -7.07 -7.27
CA GLY A 37 11.76 -6.98 -7.25
C GLY A 37 12.26 -6.24 -6.01
N GLU A 38 13.02 -5.16 -6.22
CA GLU A 38 13.54 -4.28 -5.16
C GLU A 38 12.54 -3.19 -4.75
N HIS A 39 11.44 -3.03 -5.48
CA HIS A 39 10.46 -1.98 -5.22
C HIS A 39 9.42 -2.44 -4.19
N VAL A 40 9.18 -1.58 -3.20
CA VAL A 40 8.21 -1.82 -2.12
C VAL A 40 7.31 -0.60 -1.98
N ALA A 41 6.02 -0.84 -1.78
CA ALA A 41 5.04 0.17 -1.38
C ALA A 41 4.21 -0.38 -0.22
N VAL A 42 4.06 0.41 0.84
CA VAL A 42 3.35 0.00 2.06
C VAL A 42 2.21 0.97 2.34
N LEU A 43 0.99 0.45 2.42
CA LEU A 43 -0.17 1.13 2.97
C LEU A 43 -0.32 0.72 4.42
N LYS A 44 -0.41 1.68 5.33
CA LYS A 44 -0.80 1.46 6.73
C LYS A 44 -2.07 2.25 6.99
N ALA A 45 -3.08 1.62 7.57
CA ALA A 45 -4.35 2.26 7.91
C ALA A 45 -4.80 1.87 9.32
N ASP A 46 -5.44 2.82 10.01
CA ASP A 46 -6.24 2.56 11.20
C ASP A 46 -7.72 2.59 10.83
N LEU A 47 -8.39 1.45 10.98
CA LEU A 47 -9.80 1.27 10.61
C LEU A 47 -10.77 1.92 11.60
N LYS A 48 -10.33 2.37 12.78
CA LYS A 48 -11.14 3.13 13.75
C LYS A 48 -11.08 4.64 13.48
N THR A 49 -9.89 5.18 13.19
CA THR A 49 -9.71 6.63 12.95
C THR A 49 -9.83 7.01 11.48
N TYR A 50 -9.81 6.04 10.57
CA TYR A 50 -9.74 6.21 9.12
C TYR A 50 -8.48 6.93 8.63
N GLU A 51 -7.47 7.05 9.49
CA GLU A 51 -6.17 7.59 9.11
C GLU A 51 -5.38 6.53 8.35
N PHE A 52 -4.66 6.96 7.31
CA PHE A 52 -3.77 6.09 6.56
C PHE A 52 -2.52 6.83 6.11
N SER A 53 -1.47 6.07 5.84
CA SER A 53 -0.24 6.53 5.24
C SER A 53 0.23 5.55 4.17
N VAL A 54 0.89 6.10 3.14
CA VAL A 54 1.48 5.34 2.04
C VAL A 54 2.95 5.74 1.95
N SER A 55 3.84 4.75 1.93
CA SER A 55 5.30 4.92 1.83
C SER A 55 5.92 3.95 0.86
#